data_AF-A0A2X1PLN4-F1
#
_entry.id   AF-A0A2X1PLN4-F1
#
_cell.length_a   1.000
_cell.length_b   1.000
_cell.length_c   1.000
_cell.angle_alpha   90.00
_cell.angle_beta   90.00
_cell.angle_gamma   90.00
#
_symmetry.space_group_name_H-M   'P 1'
#
loop_
_entity.id
_entity.type
_entity.pdbx_description
1 polymer ?
#
loop_
_entity_poly.entity_id
_entity_poly.type
_entity_poly.pdbx_seq_one_letter_code
_entity_poly.pdbx_strand_id
1 'polypeptide(L)'
;MDATLNIAIAAEFELSEKIVERLEQSALEISSVSIVEITPFEEEQNIRFRNKGVEQLSPNEVEWVDFNYVFFAGKLEQVSHIAQAAEQGCIVIDMLGVCSALSDVPVVVPTVNESQFI
;
A
#
# COMPACT_ATOMS: atom_id res chain seq x y z
N MET A 1 -22.43 6.99 -5.83
CA MET A 1 -21.39 7.82 -5.20
C MET A 1 -20.14 7.07 -5.55
N ASP A 2 -19.48 7.50 -6.62
CA ASP A 2 -18.30 6.80 -7.15
C ASP A 2 -17.17 7.05 -6.15
N ALA A 3 -16.93 6.06 -5.31
CA ALA A 3 -15.94 6.14 -4.24
C ALA A 3 -14.57 5.97 -4.87
N THR A 4 -13.87 7.08 -5.09
CA THR A 4 -12.50 7.07 -5.61
C THR A 4 -11.52 6.66 -4.51
N LEU A 5 -10.55 5.82 -4.84
CA LEU A 5 -9.58 5.26 -3.90
C LEU A 5 -8.37 6.18 -3.72
N ASN A 6 -7.97 6.39 -2.46
CA ASN A 6 -6.68 6.91 -2.08
C ASN A 6 -5.80 5.75 -1.63
N ILE A 7 -4.65 5.55 -2.27
CA ILE A 7 -3.79 4.37 -2.08
C ILE A 7 -2.39 4.81 -1.62
N ALA A 8 -1.93 4.24 -0.50
CA ALA A 8 -0.54 4.33 -0.08
C ALA A 8 0.25 3.11 -0.55
N ILE A 9 1.55 3.29 -0.82
CA ILE A 9 2.48 2.20 -1.12
C ILE A 9 3.68 2.36 -0.20
N ALA A 10 3.85 1.41 0.71
CA ALA A 10 4.96 1.33 1.64
C ALA A 10 5.88 0.18 1.24
N ALA A 11 6.78 0.42 0.29
CA ALA A 11 7.67 -0.59 -0.28
C ALA A 11 9.01 0.04 -0.70
N GLU A 12 9.98 -0.79 -1.10
CA GLU A 12 11.17 -0.31 -1.79
C GLU A 12 10.85 0.21 -3.20
N PHE A 13 11.79 0.91 -3.83
CA PHE A 13 11.58 1.65 -5.07
C PHE A 13 11.07 0.79 -6.23
N GLU A 14 11.71 -0.33 -6.55
CA GLU A 14 11.38 -1.14 -7.73
C GLU A 14 9.96 -1.73 -7.62
N LEU A 15 9.62 -2.26 -6.44
CA LEU A 15 8.30 -2.78 -6.13
C LEU A 15 7.25 -1.67 -6.16
N SER A 16 7.57 -0.49 -5.61
CA SER A 16 6.68 0.67 -5.67
C SER A 16 6.39 1.07 -7.12
N GLU A 17 7.41 1.13 -7.97
CA GLU A 17 7.26 1.44 -9.39
C GLU A 17 6.34 0.42 -10.08
N LYS A 18 6.53 -0.88 -9.80
CA LYS A 18 5.69 -1.94 -10.37
C LYS A 18 4.26 -1.91 -9.88
N ILE A 19 4.02 -1.59 -8.61
CA ILE A 19 2.65 -1.44 -8.10
C ILE A 19 1.98 -0.26 -8.80
N VAL A 20 2.65 0.90 -8.91
CA VAL A 20 2.11 2.07 -9.60
C VAL A 20 1.78 1.77 -11.06
N GLU A 21 2.68 1.10 -11.80
CA GLU A 21 2.45 0.67 -13.18
C GLU A 21 1.18 -0.20 -13.30
N ARG A 22 0.96 -1.13 -12.36
CA ARG A 22 -0.24 -1.97 -12.34
C ARG A 22 -1.50 -1.22 -11.96
N LEU A 23 -1.41 -0.27 -11.03
CA LEU A 23 -2.54 0.59 -10.67
C LEU A 23 -2.98 1.46 -11.85
N GLU A 24 -2.05 1.99 -12.65
CA GLU A 24 -2.37 2.74 -13.87
C GLU A 24 -3.10 1.90 -14.93
N GLN A 25 -2.72 0.62 -15.06
CA GLN A 25 -3.32 -0.33 -15.99
C GLN A 25 -4.64 -0.92 -15.48
N SER A 26 -4.99 -0.68 -14.22
CA SER A 26 -6.20 -1.22 -13.60
C SER A 26 -7.46 -0.47 -14.00
N ALA A 27 -8.62 -1.12 -13.82
CA ALA A 27 -9.93 -0.47 -13.96
C ALA A 27 -10.38 0.27 -12.69
N LEU A 28 -9.49 0.43 -11.69
CA LEU A 28 -9.82 1.07 -10.42
C LEU A 28 -9.94 2.59 -10.59
N GLU A 29 -10.96 3.16 -9.96
CA GLU A 29 -11.11 4.61 -9.86
C GLU A 29 -10.23 5.15 -8.73
N ILE A 30 -9.00 5.49 -9.07
CA ILE A 30 -8.00 5.99 -8.12
C ILE A 30 -7.95 7.51 -8.18
N SER A 31 -8.14 8.14 -7.02
CA SER A 31 -8.01 9.59 -6.79
C SER A 31 -6.54 9.98 -6.58
N SER A 32 -5.87 9.30 -5.65
CA SER A 32 -4.46 9.56 -5.35
C SER A 32 -3.67 8.26 -5.10
N VAL A 33 -2.37 8.34 -5.40
CA VAL A 33 -1.36 7.37 -4.98
C VAL A 33 -0.26 8.16 -4.27
N SER A 34 0.22 7.67 -3.14
CA SER A 34 1.37 8.22 -2.41
C SER A 34 2.33 7.09 -2.02
N ILE A 35 3.62 7.38 -2.04
CA ILE A 35 4.66 6.50 -1.49
C ILE A 35 4.86 6.85 -0.02
N VAL A 36 4.95 5.83 0.83
CA VAL A 36 5.39 5.95 2.22
C VAL A 36 6.77 5.33 2.31
N GLU A 37 7.79 6.15 2.52
CA GLU A 37 9.19 5.75 2.44
C GLU A 37 9.65 4.98 3.68
N ILE A 38 9.13 3.76 3.85
CA ILE A 38 9.60 2.83 4.89
C ILE A 38 11.07 2.45 4.68
N THR A 39 11.55 2.55 3.43
CA THR A 39 12.96 2.57 3.06
C THR A 39 13.19 3.82 2.22
N PRO A 40 14.15 4.70 2.57
CA PRO A 40 14.39 5.94 1.81
C PRO A 40 14.77 5.65 0.36
N PHE A 41 14.21 6.44 -0.57
CA PHE A 41 14.60 6.42 -1.98
C PHE A 41 15.87 7.26 -2.19
N GLU A 42 16.59 6.99 -3.29
CA GLU A 42 17.70 7.83 -3.74
C GLU A 42 17.17 9.14 -4.36
N GLU A 43 17.98 10.21 -4.42
CA GLU A 43 17.52 11.53 -4.90
C GLU A 43 16.95 11.50 -6.33
N GLU A 44 17.49 10.64 -7.19
CA GLU A 44 17.04 10.47 -8.57
C GLU A 44 15.79 9.58 -8.71
N GLN A 45 15.43 8.83 -7.67
CA GLN A 45 14.34 7.86 -7.68
C GLN A 45 12.98 8.56 -7.54
N ASN A 46 12.33 8.78 -8.68
CA ASN A 46 11.04 9.44 -8.76
C ASN A 46 10.02 8.55 -9.48
N ILE A 47 8.88 8.30 -8.84
CA ILE A 47 7.79 7.51 -9.40
C ILE A 47 6.71 8.45 -9.95
N ARG A 48 6.08 8.07 -11.06
CA ARG A 48 4.99 8.84 -11.68
C ARG A 48 3.72 8.01 -11.79
N PHE A 49 2.60 8.63 -11.47
CA PHE A 49 1.25 8.11 -11.67
C PHE A 49 0.47 9.08 -12.56
N ARG A 50 -0.04 8.58 -13.69
CA ARG A 50 -0.75 9.32 -14.75
C ARG A 50 0.01 10.57 -15.19
N ASN A 51 1.30 10.38 -15.47
CA ASN A 51 2.26 11.44 -15.82
C ASN A 51 2.46 12.54 -14.75
N LYS A 52 2.01 12.35 -13.51
CA LYS A 52 2.29 13.25 -12.37
C LYS A 52 3.25 12.58 -11.40
N GLY A 53 4.13 13.35 -10.77
CA GLY A 53 4.99 12.82 -9.70
C GLY A 53 4.12 12.30 -8.54
N VAL A 54 4.48 11.14 -8.01
CA VAL A 54 3.85 10.57 -6.82
C VAL A 54 4.48 11.22 -5.59
N GLU A 55 3.64 11.67 -4.66
CA GLU A 55 4.10 12.24 -3.39
C GLU A 55 4.81 11.18 -2.56
N GLN A 56 5.96 11.53 -1.97
CA GLN A 56 6.73 10.68 -1.07
C GLN A 56 6.59 11.23 0.34
N LEU A 57 6.10 10.40 1.26
CA LEU A 57 5.78 10.75 2.64
C LEU A 57 6.71 10.02 3.60
N SER A 58 7.12 10.72 4.67
CA SER A 58 7.81 10.08 5.78
C SER A 58 6.86 9.15 6.53
N PRO A 59 7.23 7.90 6.86
CA PRO A 59 6.39 6.97 7.65
C PRO A 59 5.91 7.52 8.99
N ASN A 60 6.60 8.52 9.55
CA ASN A 60 6.25 9.15 10.83
C ASN A 60 5.25 10.31 10.69
N GLU A 61 5.02 10.80 9.47
CA GLU A 61 4.18 11.97 9.17
C GLU A 61 2.90 11.58 8.41
N VAL A 62 2.71 10.28 8.15
CA VAL A 62 1.52 9.78 7.43
C VAL A 62 0.28 9.82 8.32
N GLU A 63 -0.74 10.53 7.85
CA GLU A 63 -2.10 10.45 8.37
C GLU A 63 -2.83 9.31 7.66
N TRP A 64 -2.79 8.11 8.24
CA TRP A 64 -3.33 6.89 7.59
C TRP A 64 -4.84 6.96 7.31
N VAL A 65 -5.57 7.77 8.07
CA VAL A 65 -7.00 8.06 7.85
C VAL A 65 -7.31 8.64 6.47
N ASP A 66 -6.32 9.25 5.79
CA ASP A 66 -6.49 9.82 4.45
C ASP A 66 -6.45 8.75 3.34
N PHE A 67 -6.04 7.52 3.66
CA PHE A 67 -5.89 6.41 2.72
C PHE A 67 -6.95 5.34 2.94
N ASN A 68 -7.44 4.78 1.83
CA ASN A 68 -8.35 3.64 1.87
C ASN A 68 -7.57 2.33 1.97
N TYR A 69 -6.44 2.24 1.27
CA TYR A 69 -5.61 1.04 1.20
C TYR A 69 -4.12 1.41 1.32
N VAL A 70 -3.34 0.52 1.94
CA VAL A 70 -1.88 0.54 1.85
C VAL A 70 -1.35 -0.81 1.37
N PHE A 71 -0.55 -0.79 0.31
CA PHE A 71 0.30 -1.93 -0.05
C PHE A 71 1.56 -1.87 0.81
N PHE A 72 1.66 -2.76 1.80
CA PHE A 72 2.78 -2.78 2.74
C PHE A 72 3.73 -3.93 2.39
N ALA A 73 4.97 -3.60 2.06
CA ALA A 73 6.05 -4.55 1.80
C ALA A 73 7.27 -4.27 2.70
N GLY A 74 7.02 -3.96 3.98
CA GLY A 74 8.04 -3.78 5.00
C GLY A 74 8.37 -5.06 5.77
N LYS A 75 9.45 -5.00 6.54
CA LYS A 75 9.92 -6.11 7.40
C LYS A 75 9.25 -6.07 8.78
N LEU A 76 9.52 -7.08 9.60
CA LEU A 76 8.96 -7.20 10.96
C LEU A 76 9.28 -5.97 11.84
N GLU A 77 10.44 -5.34 11.65
CA GLU A 77 10.83 -4.13 12.38
C GLU A 77 9.90 -2.93 12.11
N GLN A 78 9.15 -2.97 11.02
CA GLN A 78 8.26 -1.90 10.55
C GLN A 78 6.77 -2.24 10.78
N VAL A 79 6.48 -3.34 11.47
CA VAL A 79 5.11 -3.83 11.71
C VAL A 79 4.23 -2.83 12.47
N SER A 80 4.82 -1.90 13.22
CA SER A 80 4.07 -0.82 13.88
C SER A 80 3.26 0.03 12.90
N HIS A 81 3.74 0.22 11.67
CA HIS A 81 3.01 0.97 10.65
C HIS A 81 1.77 0.22 10.15
N ILE A 82 1.79 -1.12 10.12
CA ILE A 82 0.60 -1.94 9.82
C ILE A 82 -0.48 -1.69 10.87
N ALA A 83 -0.11 -1.76 12.16
CA ALA A 83 -1.04 -1.56 13.25
C ALA A 83 -1.65 -0.14 13.23
N GLN A 84 -0.82 0.89 13.06
CA GLN A 84 -1.26 2.29 12.97
C GLN A 84 -2.24 2.51 11.81
N ALA A 85 -1.93 1.98 10.63
CA ALA A 85 -2.81 2.11 9.47
C ALA A 85 -4.16 1.44 9.69
N ALA A 86 -4.15 0.20 10.20
CA ALA A 86 -5.37 -0.55 10.49
C ALA A 86 -6.24 0.12 11.56
N GLU A 87 -5.64 0.64 12.63
CA GLU A 87 -6.33 1.37 13.71
C GLU A 87 -7.02 2.66 13.22
N GLN A 88 -6.48 3.29 12.17
CA GLN A 88 -7.06 4.48 11.55
C GLN A 88 -8.05 4.17 10.41
N GLY A 89 -8.37 2.89 10.19
CA GLY A 89 -9.35 2.45 9.20
C GLY A 89 -8.80 2.26 7.79
N CYS A 90 -7.49 2.32 7.59
CA CYS A 90 -6.84 2.00 6.32
C CYS A 90 -6.70 0.47 6.18
N ILE A 91 -7.13 -0.07 5.04
CA ILE A 91 -7.01 -1.51 4.76
C ILE A 91 -5.57 -1.81 4.36
N VAL A 92 -4.88 -2.60 5.20
CA VAL A 92 -3.50 -3.01 4.95
C VAL A 92 -3.45 -4.29 4.13
N ILE A 93 -2.77 -4.23 2.99
CA ILE A 93 -2.40 -5.39 2.19
C ILE A 93 -0.92 -5.68 2.47
N ASP A 94 -0.67 -6.58 3.42
CA ASP A 94 0.68 -7.05 3.75
C ASP A 94 1.19 -8.02 2.66
N MET A 95 2.13 -7.54 1.86
CA MET A 95 2.67 -8.22 0.69
C MET A 95 3.79 -9.20 1.02
N LEU A 96 4.46 -9.04 2.18
CA LEU A 96 5.55 -9.92 2.60
C LEU A 96 5.09 -10.97 3.61
N GLY A 97 3.84 -10.92 4.05
CA GLY A 97 3.24 -11.92 4.92
C GLY A 97 3.77 -11.85 6.36
N VAL A 98 4.20 -10.67 6.82
CA VAL A 98 4.54 -10.40 8.22
C VAL A 98 3.41 -10.80 9.18
N CYS A 99 2.17 -10.60 8.78
CA CYS A 99 0.97 -10.91 9.54
C CYS A 99 0.38 -12.30 9.25
N SER A 100 1.01 -13.11 8.39
CA SER A 100 0.47 -14.40 7.92
C SER A 100 0.25 -15.46 9.01
N ALA A 101 0.92 -15.32 10.16
CA ALA A 101 0.76 -16.22 11.30
C ALA A 101 -0.43 -15.85 12.22
N LEU A 102 -1.04 -14.68 12.02
CA LEU A 102 -2.18 -14.22 12.81
C LEU A 102 -3.46 -14.89 12.31
N SER A 103 -4.20 -15.51 13.22
CA SER A 103 -5.38 -16.31 12.86
C SER A 103 -6.55 -15.50 12.31
N ASP A 104 -6.58 -14.21 12.62
CA ASP A 104 -7.57 -13.22 12.19
C ASP A 104 -7.14 -12.47 10.92
N VAL A 105 -5.94 -12.72 10.41
CA VAL A 105 -5.45 -12.13 9.15
C VAL A 105 -5.46 -13.19 8.06
N PRO A 106 -6.25 -13.01 6.99
CA PRO A 106 -6.29 -13.97 5.90
C PRO A 106 -5.06 -13.89 5.00
N VAL A 107 -4.51 -15.05 4.63
CA VAL A 107 -3.55 -15.15 3.53
C VAL A 107 -4.33 -15.26 2.23
N VAL A 108 -4.23 -14.27 1.34
CA VAL A 108 -5.01 -14.21 0.10
C VAL A 108 -4.14 -14.58 -1.09
N VAL A 109 -4.61 -15.56 -1.87
CA VAL A 109 -4.11 -15.86 -3.21
C VAL A 109 -5.30 -15.70 -4.17
N PRO A 110 -5.36 -14.59 -4.93
CA PRO A 110 -6.45 -14.33 -5.86
C PRO A 110 -6.71 -15.55 -6.77
N THR A 111 -7.97 -15.80 -7.09
CA THR A 111 -8.49 -16.96 -7.85
C THR A 111 -8.33 -18.34 -7.21
N VAL A 112 -7.60 -18.48 -6.10
CA VAL A 112 -7.37 -19.79 -5.43
C VAL A 112 -8.22 -19.95 -4.18
N ASN A 113 -8.27 -18.93 -3.32
CA ASN A 113 -9.00 -19.00 -2.06
C ASN A 113 -10.00 -17.85 -1.87
N GLU A 114 -10.41 -17.19 -2.95
CA GLU A 114 -11.40 -16.10 -2.91
C GLU A 114 -12.71 -16.51 -2.21
N SER A 115 -13.17 -17.75 -2.40
CA SER A 115 -14.40 -18.26 -1.80
C SER A 115 -14.41 -18.29 -0.27
N GLN A 116 -13.27 -18.05 0.39
CA GLN A 116 -13.16 -17.93 1.84
C GLN A 116 -13.49 -16.51 2.33
N PHE A 117 -13.62 -15.53 1.42
CA PHE A 117 -13.77 -14.10 1.71
C PHE A 117 -15.00 -13.46 1.06
N ILE A 118 -15.92 -14.27 0.50
CA ILE A 118 -17.17 -13.84 -0.14
C ILE A 118 -18.36 -14.14 0.79
#